data_AF-A0A7D8YYE7-F1
#
_entry.id   AF-A0A7D8YYE7-F1
#
_cell.length_a   1.000
_cell.length_b   1.000
_cell.length_c   1.000
_cell.angle_alpha   90.00
_cell.angle_beta   90.00
_cell.angle_gamma   90.00
#
_symmetry.space_group_name_H-M   'P 1'
#
loop_
_entity.id
_entity.type
_entity.pdbx_description
1 polymer ?
#
loop_
_entity_poly.entity_id
_entity_poly.type
_entity_poly.pdbx_seq_one_letter_code
_entity_poly.pdbx_strand_id
1 'polypeptide(L)'
;MPICIECRYPVKTLYTEYSGADDRSSGHGVRLTVCKNCGRFCDKYVEHDFVVLFIDLVLIKPQVYRHLLHNTLMREHDQFDPIVFQYVFFLILCALSTLSFHLSIRFLTSSPLSPLVLSNLIPRYPRPNSVSTALLVSSSTKLFPILMVIWEYDVPAAARSLGWAVVANNVEALKILLDCGYGTAAILATVGAISRWMVGRGILWVAGLDGVDTVGDSGVASDGKALWAVVELGREWGGRLGLG
;
A
#
# COMPACT_ATOMS: atom_id res chain seq x y z
N MET A 1 6.89 19.89 -28.00
CA MET A 1 6.52 21.25 -27.52
C MET A 1 5.55 21.09 -26.36
N PRO A 2 5.79 21.73 -25.21
CA PRO A 2 4.92 21.57 -24.05
C PRO A 2 3.55 22.24 -24.24
N ILE A 3 2.57 21.84 -23.44
CA ILE A 3 1.21 22.37 -23.46
C ILE A 3 0.81 22.90 -22.08
N CYS A 4 -0.15 23.81 -22.04
CA CYS A 4 -0.77 24.23 -20.79
C CYS A 4 -1.66 23.11 -20.24
N ILE A 5 -1.44 22.70 -18.98
CA ILE A 5 -2.20 21.62 -18.33
C ILE A 5 -3.67 22.00 -18.09
N GLU A 6 -4.00 23.28 -18.10
CA GLU A 6 -5.37 23.78 -17.87
C GLU A 6 -6.20 23.79 -19.17
N CYS A 7 -5.67 24.44 -20.22
CA CYS A 7 -6.43 24.69 -21.47
C CYS A 7 -5.89 23.96 -22.71
N ARG A 8 -4.82 23.17 -22.59
CA ARG A 8 -4.15 22.44 -23.69
C ARG A 8 -3.55 23.33 -24.78
N TYR A 9 -3.46 24.64 -24.55
CA TYR A 9 -2.83 25.55 -25.50
C TYR A 9 -1.32 25.28 -25.57
N PRO A 10 -0.73 25.17 -26.78
CA PRO A 10 0.70 24.92 -26.94
C PRO A 10 1.51 26.13 -26.44
N VAL A 11 2.55 25.86 -25.67
CA VAL A 11 3.42 26.89 -25.10
C VAL A 11 4.87 26.60 -25.43
N LYS A 12 5.66 27.67 -25.59
CA LYS A 12 7.07 27.56 -25.95
C LYS A 12 7.92 27.07 -24.77
N THR A 13 7.66 27.62 -23.59
CA THR A 13 8.37 27.32 -22.34
C THR A 13 7.38 27.21 -21.19
N LEU A 14 7.58 26.26 -20.29
CA LEU A 14 6.74 26.08 -19.10
C LEU A 14 7.21 26.94 -17.93
N TYR A 15 8.51 27.19 -17.86
CA TYR A 15 9.15 27.96 -16.82
C TYR A 15 10.40 28.66 -17.36
N THR A 16 10.89 29.65 -16.62
CA THR A 16 12.16 30.33 -16.89
C THR A 16 13.09 30.14 -15.70
N GLU A 17 14.31 29.65 -15.95
CA GLU A 17 15.38 29.54 -14.96
C GLU A 17 16.16 30.86 -14.90
N TYR A 18 16.43 31.36 -13.68
CA TYR A 18 17.32 32.50 -13.47
C TYR A 18 18.72 31.99 -13.06
N SER A 19 19.69 32.17 -13.95
CA SER A 19 21.06 31.62 -13.88
C SER A 19 22.01 32.37 -12.92
N GLY A 20 21.54 32.75 -11.73
CA GLY A 20 22.32 33.58 -10.77
C GLY A 20 22.39 33.04 -9.35
N ALA A 21 22.11 31.76 -9.12
CA ALA A 21 22.12 31.13 -7.80
C ALA A 21 23.12 29.98 -7.77
N ASP A 22 24.41 30.32 -7.80
CA ASP A 22 25.52 29.36 -7.67
C ASP A 22 25.70 28.88 -6.22
N ASP A 23 24.93 29.43 -5.27
CA ASP A 23 24.87 28.96 -3.89
C ASP A 23 23.73 27.94 -3.73
N ARG A 24 24.13 26.67 -3.66
CA ARG A 24 23.29 25.47 -3.36
C ARG A 24 22.50 25.54 -2.03
N SER A 25 22.54 26.66 -1.31
CA SER A 25 21.81 26.93 -0.06
C SER A 25 20.58 27.84 -0.23
N SER A 26 20.35 28.41 -1.41
CA SER A 26 19.21 29.31 -1.69
C SER A 26 18.25 28.67 -2.69
N GLY A 27 17.19 28.05 -2.20
CA GLY A 27 16.23 27.32 -3.03
C GLY A 27 15.62 28.14 -4.19
N HIS A 28 15.54 27.49 -5.35
CA HIS A 28 14.56 27.70 -6.42
C HIS A 28 14.48 29.10 -7.07
N GLY A 29 15.26 29.30 -8.15
CA GLY A 29 15.09 30.41 -9.10
C GLY A 29 14.28 30.04 -10.34
N VAL A 30 13.19 29.28 -10.21
CA VAL A 30 12.32 28.90 -11.33
C VAL A 30 11.03 29.72 -11.27
N ARG A 31 10.66 30.41 -12.36
CA ARG A 31 9.40 31.14 -12.46
C ARG A 31 8.48 30.46 -13.47
N LEU A 32 7.30 30.02 -13.02
CA LEU A 32 6.29 29.42 -13.89
C LEU A 32 5.76 30.42 -14.93
N THR A 33 5.62 29.95 -16.16
CA THR A 33 5.06 30.74 -17.26
C THR A 33 3.54 30.82 -17.11
N VAL A 34 2.98 32.00 -17.34
CA VAL A 34 1.51 32.21 -17.37
C VAL A 34 1.00 32.00 -18.79
N CYS A 35 -0.04 31.19 -18.94
CA CYS A 35 -0.64 30.87 -20.23
C CYS A 35 -1.42 32.07 -20.78
N LYS A 36 -1.09 32.52 -22.00
CA LYS A 36 -1.76 33.66 -22.66
C LYS A 36 -3.24 33.42 -22.96
N ASN A 37 -3.66 32.17 -23.09
CA ASN A 37 -5.04 31.81 -23.43
C ASN A 37 -5.98 31.78 -22.21
N CYS A 38 -5.57 31.19 -21.08
CA CYS A 38 -6.44 31.01 -19.91
C CYS A 38 -6.02 31.85 -18.69
N GLY A 39 -4.89 32.56 -18.74
CA GLY A 39 -4.38 33.39 -17.64
C GLY A 39 -3.87 32.61 -16.42
N ARG A 40 -3.89 31.27 -16.42
CA ARG A 40 -3.36 30.41 -15.35
C ARG A 40 -1.91 30.03 -15.62
N PHE A 41 -1.20 29.55 -14.60
CA PHE A 41 0.13 28.95 -14.78
C PHE A 41 0.05 27.76 -15.76
N CYS A 42 0.98 27.73 -16.71
CA CYS A 42 1.03 26.73 -17.77
C CYS A 42 1.12 25.32 -17.22
N ASP A 43 1.95 25.13 -16.20
CA ASP A 43 2.13 23.87 -15.53
C ASP A 43 2.60 24.09 -14.09
N LYS A 44 1.72 23.83 -13.12
CA LYS A 44 2.05 23.97 -11.70
C LYS A 44 2.91 22.81 -11.18
N TYR A 45 2.82 21.63 -11.80
CA TYR A 45 3.45 20.42 -11.27
C TYR A 45 4.97 20.42 -11.44
N VAL A 46 5.52 21.36 -12.21
CA VAL A 46 6.97 21.57 -12.33
C VAL A 46 7.63 21.89 -10.99
N GLU A 47 6.92 22.57 -10.08
CA GLU A 47 7.44 22.93 -8.74
C GLU A 47 7.06 21.91 -7.66
N HIS A 48 6.17 20.96 -7.97
CA HIS A 48 5.63 20.05 -6.96
C HIS A 48 6.43 18.75 -6.91
N ASP A 49 6.64 18.25 -5.69
CA ASP A 49 7.26 16.94 -5.50
C ASP A 49 6.36 15.80 -5.98
N PHE A 50 7.00 14.66 -6.29
CA PHE A 50 6.35 13.45 -6.79
C PHE A 50 5.16 12.98 -5.92
N VAL A 51 5.19 13.22 -4.61
CA VAL A 51 4.09 12.87 -3.69
C VAL A 51 2.79 13.56 -4.10
N VAL A 52 2.84 14.85 -4.45
CA VAL A 52 1.65 15.60 -4.87
C VAL A 52 1.18 15.15 -6.25
N LEU A 53 2.11 14.86 -7.18
CA LEU A 53 1.76 14.27 -8.47
C LEU A 53 1.07 12.91 -8.30
N PHE A 54 1.58 12.06 -7.40
CA PHE A 54 1.01 10.75 -7.12
C PHE A 54 -0.42 10.84 -6.56
N ILE A 55 -0.66 11.71 -5.59
CA ILE A 55 -2.00 11.93 -5.03
C ILE A 55 -2.96 12.37 -6.14
N ASP A 56 -2.57 13.36 -6.94
CA ASP A 56 -3.42 13.89 -8.01
C ASP A 56 -3.63 12.86 -9.15
N LEU A 57 -2.69 11.93 -9.35
CA LEU A 57 -2.79 10.83 -10.31
C LEU A 57 -3.79 9.78 -9.83
N VAL A 58 -3.73 9.40 -8.55
CA VAL A 58 -4.70 8.50 -7.90
C VAL A 58 -6.10 9.11 -7.90
N LEU A 59 -6.20 10.43 -7.71
CA LEU A 59 -7.46 11.18 -7.80
C LEU A 59 -7.96 11.38 -9.24
N ILE A 60 -7.27 10.81 -10.23
CA ILE A 60 -7.58 10.89 -11.66
C ILE A 60 -7.74 12.36 -12.14
N LYS A 61 -6.93 13.27 -11.61
CA LYS A 61 -7.02 14.68 -12.00
C LYS A 61 -6.46 14.87 -13.41
N PRO A 62 -7.22 15.48 -14.34
CA PRO A 62 -6.79 15.62 -15.73
C PRO A 62 -5.51 16.46 -15.89
N GLN A 63 -5.18 17.32 -14.93
CA GLN A 63 -4.02 18.20 -14.99
C GLN A 63 -2.69 17.42 -14.89
N VAL A 64 -2.59 16.43 -14.00
CA VAL A 64 -1.35 15.64 -13.84
C VAL A 64 -1.13 14.68 -15.01
N TYR A 65 -2.21 14.12 -15.59
CA TYR A 65 -2.09 13.34 -16.82
C TYR A 65 -1.56 14.17 -17.98
N ARG A 66 -1.99 15.43 -18.11
CA ARG A 66 -1.49 16.34 -19.16
C ARG A 66 -0.02 16.69 -18.93
N HIS A 67 0.38 16.95 -17.68
CA HIS A 67 1.78 17.13 -17.30
C HIS A 67 2.63 15.91 -17.72
N LEU A 68 2.27 14.72 -17.24
CA LEU A 68 3.03 13.49 -17.52
C LEU A 68 3.09 13.16 -19.02
N LEU A 69 1.96 13.18 -19.73
CA LEU A 69 1.91 12.75 -21.14
C LEU A 69 2.57 13.73 -22.10
N HIS A 70 2.44 15.04 -21.87
CA HIS A 70 2.81 16.04 -22.88
C HIS A 70 4.00 16.91 -22.47
N ASN A 71 4.25 17.07 -21.17
CA ASN A 71 5.29 17.94 -20.64
C ASN A 71 6.50 17.17 -20.08
N THR A 72 6.31 15.93 -19.63
CA THR A 72 7.36 15.07 -19.04
C THR A 72 7.80 13.94 -19.97
N LEU A 73 6.89 13.03 -20.36
CA LEU A 73 7.22 11.83 -21.16
C LEU A 73 7.76 12.14 -22.57
N MET A 74 7.38 13.28 -23.16
CA MET A 74 7.93 13.72 -24.46
C MET A 74 9.25 14.50 -24.33
N ARG A 75 9.71 14.81 -23.11
CA ARG A 75 10.95 15.56 -22.84
C ARG A 75 12.09 14.64 -22.42
N GLU A 76 11.80 13.53 -21.74
CA GLU A 76 12.79 12.56 -21.28
C GLU A 76 13.12 11.53 -22.38
N HIS A 77 14.08 11.88 -23.25
CA HIS A 77 14.94 10.87 -23.85
C HIS A 77 16.13 10.51 -22.93
N ASP A 78 16.18 11.06 -21.71
CA ASP A 78 17.27 10.86 -20.75
C ASP A 78 16.72 10.67 -19.31
N GLN A 79 17.11 9.53 -18.72
CA GLN A 79 17.14 9.19 -17.29
C GLN A 79 15.83 9.21 -16.48
N PHE A 80 15.19 8.03 -16.38
CA PHE A 80 14.25 7.75 -15.28
C PHE A 80 14.91 8.00 -13.92
N ASP A 81 14.35 8.92 -13.14
CA ASP A 81 14.86 9.21 -11.80
C ASP A 81 14.83 7.95 -10.90
N PRO A 82 15.86 7.72 -10.06
CA PRO A 82 15.94 6.57 -9.16
C PRO A 82 14.75 6.47 -8.18
N ILE A 83 14.09 7.60 -7.92
CA ILE A 83 12.88 7.71 -7.10
C ILE A 83 11.70 6.97 -7.74
N VAL A 84 11.55 7.05 -9.07
CA VAL A 84 10.47 6.35 -9.79
C VAL A 84 10.67 4.84 -9.70
N PHE A 85 11.91 4.37 -9.86
CA PHE A 85 12.24 2.95 -9.68
C PHE A 85 11.92 2.44 -8.27
N GLN A 86 12.23 3.24 -7.24
CA GLN A 86 11.91 2.91 -5.85
C GLN A 86 10.39 2.74 -5.67
N TYR A 87 9.57 3.67 -6.16
CA TYR A 87 8.12 3.57 -6.04
C TYR A 87 7.52 2.43 -6.87
N VAL A 88 8.00 2.22 -8.09
CA VAL A 88 7.58 1.09 -8.94
C VAL A 88 7.91 -0.23 -8.23
N PHE A 89 9.09 -0.34 -7.62
CA PHE A 89 9.47 -1.49 -6.81
C PHE A 89 8.51 -1.70 -5.62
N PHE A 90 8.22 -0.66 -4.83
CA PHE A 90 7.26 -0.76 -3.73
C PHE A 90 5.85 -1.12 -4.18
N LEU A 91 5.41 -0.58 -5.33
CA LEU A 91 4.10 -0.89 -5.91
C LEU A 91 4.04 -2.36 -6.34
N ILE A 92 5.06 -2.86 -7.04
CA ILE A 92 5.17 -4.26 -7.44
C ILE A 92 5.19 -5.17 -6.21
N LEU A 93 6.00 -4.85 -5.20
CA LEU A 93 6.07 -5.60 -3.94
C LEU A 93 4.69 -5.65 -3.27
N CYS A 94 3.99 -4.52 -3.19
CA CYS A 94 2.65 -4.46 -2.60
C CYS A 94 1.61 -5.22 -3.41
N ALA A 95 1.66 -5.14 -4.74
CA ALA A 95 0.75 -5.82 -5.66
C ALA A 95 0.92 -7.34 -5.58
N LEU A 96 2.14 -7.86 -5.67
CA LEU A 96 2.44 -9.29 -5.58
C LEU A 96 2.11 -9.85 -4.20
N SER A 97 2.42 -9.12 -3.13
CA SER A 97 2.04 -9.48 -1.76
C SER A 97 0.52 -9.55 -1.58
N THR A 98 -0.22 -8.63 -2.19
CA THR A 98 -1.69 -8.64 -2.15
C THR A 98 -2.25 -9.77 -3.00
N LEU A 99 -1.70 -10.02 -4.18
CA LEU A 99 -2.09 -11.15 -5.03
C LEU A 99 -1.89 -12.47 -4.29
N SER A 100 -0.75 -12.66 -3.62
CA SER A 100 -0.46 -13.84 -2.79
C SER A 100 -1.54 -14.09 -1.74
N PHE A 101 -1.93 -13.06 -0.99
CA PHE A 101 -3.01 -13.14 -0.01
C PHE A 101 -4.33 -13.62 -0.65
N HIS A 102 -4.74 -12.99 -1.75
CA HIS A 102 -5.99 -13.34 -2.43
C HIS A 102 -5.96 -14.75 -3.02
N LEU A 103 -4.86 -15.17 -3.63
CA LEU A 103 -4.70 -16.50 -4.20
C LEU A 103 -4.75 -17.58 -3.11
N SER A 104 -4.10 -17.35 -1.97
CA SER A 104 -4.12 -18.27 -0.84
C SER A 104 -5.52 -18.46 -0.26
N ILE A 105 -6.26 -17.38 -0.04
CA ILE A 105 -7.65 -17.48 0.44
C ILE A 105 -8.55 -18.18 -0.59
N ARG A 106 -8.41 -17.87 -1.88
CA ARG A 106 -9.18 -18.53 -2.95
C ARG A 106 -8.86 -20.01 -3.03
N PHE A 107 -7.60 -20.38 -2.88
CA PHE A 107 -7.19 -21.78 -2.85
C PHE A 107 -7.83 -22.51 -1.66
N LEU A 108 -7.80 -21.92 -0.47
CA LEU A 108 -8.36 -22.51 0.74
C LEU A 108 -9.90 -22.60 0.75
N THR A 109 -10.59 -21.69 0.06
CA THR A 109 -12.07 -21.62 0.08
C THR A 109 -12.74 -22.30 -1.12
N SER A 110 -12.10 -22.29 -2.29
CA SER A 110 -12.71 -22.77 -3.54
C SER A 110 -12.02 -23.98 -4.17
N SER A 111 -10.77 -24.32 -3.80
CA SER A 111 -10.07 -25.45 -4.45
C SER A 111 -10.55 -26.83 -3.97
N PRO A 112 -10.49 -27.87 -4.83
CA PRO A 112 -10.72 -29.27 -4.44
C PRO A 112 -9.72 -29.84 -3.44
N LEU A 113 -8.49 -29.34 -3.48
CA LEU A 113 -7.41 -29.83 -2.62
C LEU A 113 -7.30 -29.02 -1.32
N SER A 114 -8.29 -28.20 -1.00
CA SER A 114 -8.23 -27.41 0.23
C SER A 114 -8.24 -28.35 1.45
N PRO A 115 -7.22 -28.27 2.31
CA PRO A 115 -7.17 -29.10 3.52
C PRO A 115 -8.34 -28.80 4.47
N LEU A 116 -8.91 -27.59 4.41
CA LEU A 116 -10.06 -27.18 5.24
C LEU A 116 -11.39 -27.79 4.76
N VAL A 117 -11.51 -28.03 3.45
CA VAL A 117 -12.65 -28.74 2.87
C VAL A 117 -12.50 -30.24 3.13
N LEU A 118 -11.27 -30.76 3.05
CA LEU A 118 -10.97 -32.15 3.38
C LEU A 118 -11.21 -32.48 4.86
N SER A 119 -10.95 -31.53 5.76
CA SER A 119 -11.23 -31.65 7.20
C SER A 119 -12.67 -31.33 7.59
N ASN A 120 -13.60 -31.16 6.62
CA ASN A 120 -15.01 -30.79 6.84
C ASN A 120 -15.22 -29.52 7.70
N LEU A 121 -14.27 -28.59 7.69
CA LEU A 121 -14.36 -27.35 8.48
C LEU A 121 -15.21 -26.26 7.81
N ILE A 122 -15.31 -26.28 6.47
CA ILE A 122 -16.06 -25.29 5.67
C ILE A 122 -16.65 -25.98 4.42
N PRO A 123 -17.90 -25.70 4.04
CA PRO A 123 -18.41 -26.07 2.73
C PRO A 123 -17.68 -25.31 1.61
N ARG A 124 -17.37 -26.00 0.51
CA ARG A 124 -16.70 -25.37 -0.65
C ARG A 124 -17.51 -24.17 -1.14
N TYR A 125 -16.83 -23.03 -1.27
CA TYR A 125 -17.44 -21.81 -1.81
C TYR A 125 -17.32 -21.76 -3.35
N PRO A 126 -18.42 -21.74 -4.12
CA PRO A 126 -18.39 -21.90 -5.58
C PRO A 126 -18.03 -20.62 -6.36
N ARG A 127 -18.01 -19.43 -5.72
CA ARG A 127 -17.81 -18.13 -6.38
C ARG A 127 -16.50 -17.44 -5.95
N PRO A 128 -15.34 -17.84 -6.49
CA PRO A 128 -14.03 -17.31 -6.06
C PRO A 128 -13.84 -15.81 -6.34
N ASN A 129 -14.56 -15.24 -7.31
CA ASN A 129 -14.45 -13.82 -7.64
C ASN A 129 -15.07 -12.92 -6.55
N SER A 130 -16.15 -13.37 -5.92
CA SER A 130 -16.79 -12.65 -4.81
C SER A 130 -15.88 -12.57 -3.59
N VAL A 131 -15.08 -13.61 -3.35
CA VAL A 131 -14.03 -13.64 -2.32
C VAL A 131 -12.99 -12.55 -2.56
N SER A 132 -12.48 -12.43 -3.79
CA SER A 132 -11.54 -11.35 -4.11
C SER A 132 -12.18 -9.97 -3.95
N THR A 133 -13.42 -9.77 -4.40
CA THR A 133 -14.09 -8.46 -4.28
C THR A 133 -14.30 -8.07 -2.82
N ALA A 134 -14.76 -8.98 -1.97
CA ALA A 134 -14.95 -8.73 -0.55
C ALA A 134 -13.63 -8.41 0.17
N LEU A 135 -12.56 -9.14 -0.15
CA LEU A 135 -11.23 -8.88 0.39
C LEU A 135 -10.60 -7.57 -0.11
N LEU A 136 -10.88 -7.16 -1.34
CA LEU A 136 -10.44 -5.87 -1.87
C LEU A 136 -11.16 -4.72 -1.16
N VAL A 137 -12.47 -4.83 -0.98
CA VAL A 137 -13.27 -3.85 -0.22
C VAL A 137 -12.81 -3.80 1.24
N SER A 138 -12.56 -4.96 1.86
CA SER A 138 -11.99 -5.04 3.22
C SER A 138 -10.56 -4.48 3.29
N SER A 139 -9.77 -4.57 2.22
CA SER A 139 -8.42 -4.00 2.18
C SER A 139 -8.38 -2.47 2.05
N SER A 140 -9.52 -1.78 1.85
CA SER A 140 -9.57 -0.31 1.80
C SER A 140 -9.07 0.35 3.09
N THR A 141 -9.14 -0.32 4.24
CA THR A 141 -8.53 0.15 5.50
C THR A 141 -7.01 0.25 5.44
N LYS A 142 -6.35 -0.40 4.46
CA LYS A 142 -4.91 -0.23 4.21
C LYS A 142 -4.55 1.12 3.60
N LEU A 143 -5.53 1.97 3.27
CA LEU A 143 -5.30 3.36 2.86
C LEU A 143 -5.24 4.32 4.05
N PHE A 144 -5.63 3.91 5.25
CA PHE A 144 -5.54 4.74 6.46
C PHE A 144 -4.11 5.24 6.78
N PRO A 145 -3.02 4.51 6.48
CA PRO A 145 -1.67 5.04 6.61
C PRO A 145 -1.41 6.29 5.75
N ILE A 146 -2.17 6.54 4.68
CA ILE A 146 -2.09 7.80 3.92
C ILE A 146 -2.59 8.97 4.78
N LEU A 147 -3.60 8.74 5.63
CA LEU A 147 -4.06 9.73 6.62
C LEU A 147 -3.04 9.95 7.74
N MET A 148 -2.27 8.91 8.12
CA MET A 148 -1.16 9.04 9.07
C MET A 148 0.02 9.86 8.54
N VAL A 149 0.15 10.01 7.21
CA VAL A 149 1.15 10.91 6.62
C VAL A 149 0.69 12.37 6.67
N ILE A 150 -0.62 12.61 6.70
CA ILE A 150 -1.20 13.97 6.76
C ILE A 150 -1.20 14.52 8.20
N TRP A 151 -1.19 13.65 9.21
CA TRP A 151 -1.22 14.01 10.62
C TRP A 151 0.01 13.51 11.37
N GLU A 152 0.67 14.38 12.14
CA GLU A 152 1.76 13.98 13.04
C GLU A 152 1.21 13.13 14.20
N TYR A 153 1.21 11.81 14.02
CA TYR A 153 0.93 10.83 15.07
C TYR A 153 2.23 10.19 15.57
N ASP A 154 2.20 9.63 16.79
CA ASP A 154 3.25 8.72 17.28
C ASP A 154 3.37 7.51 16.34
N VAL A 155 4.27 7.66 15.37
CA VAL A 155 4.49 6.81 14.19
C VAL A 155 4.49 5.31 14.52
N PRO A 156 5.16 4.82 15.60
CA PRO A 156 5.18 3.39 15.89
C PRO A 156 3.90 2.85 16.55
N ALA A 157 3.17 3.65 17.32
CA ALA A 157 1.94 3.18 17.99
C ALA A 157 0.77 3.09 17.01
N ALA A 158 0.61 4.12 16.17
CA ALA A 158 -0.45 4.18 15.18
C ALA A 158 -0.26 3.12 14.06
N ALA A 159 0.98 2.85 13.63
CA ALA A 159 1.27 1.80 12.64
C ALA A 159 0.88 0.39 13.14
N ARG A 160 1.13 0.08 14.42
CA ARG A 160 0.72 -1.20 15.03
C ARG A 160 -0.79 -1.34 15.12
N SER A 161 -1.48 -0.30 15.59
CA SER A 161 -2.94 -0.28 15.69
C SER A 161 -3.61 -0.49 14.33
N LEU A 162 -3.12 0.19 13.28
CA LEU A 162 -3.61 -0.03 11.92
C LEU A 162 -3.32 -1.45 11.41
N GLY A 163 -2.16 -2.01 11.74
CA GLY A 163 -1.83 -3.41 11.41
C GLY A 163 -2.87 -4.39 11.96
N TRP A 164 -3.21 -4.28 13.24
CA TRP A 164 -4.23 -5.10 13.89
C TRP A 164 -5.63 -4.85 13.34
N ALA A 165 -5.98 -3.58 13.06
CA ALA A 165 -7.27 -3.22 12.47
C ALA A 165 -7.47 -3.87 11.10
N VAL A 166 -6.42 -3.91 10.26
CA VAL A 166 -6.47 -4.58 8.96
C VAL A 166 -6.66 -6.08 9.10
N VAL A 167 -6.00 -6.72 10.07
CA VAL A 167 -6.18 -8.16 10.33
C VAL A 167 -7.62 -8.44 10.80
N ALA A 168 -8.13 -7.68 11.76
CA ALA A 168 -9.50 -7.81 12.25
C ALA A 168 -10.54 -7.61 11.14
N ASN A 169 -10.33 -6.60 10.27
CA ASN A 169 -11.23 -6.35 9.15
C ASN A 169 -11.25 -7.49 8.12
N ASN A 170 -10.10 -8.10 7.85
CA ASN A 170 -10.03 -9.28 6.98
C ASN A 170 -10.74 -10.49 7.61
N VAL A 171 -10.64 -10.69 8.92
CA VAL A 171 -11.35 -11.77 9.65
C VAL A 171 -12.86 -11.58 9.57
N GLU A 172 -13.37 -10.37 9.85
CA GLU A 172 -14.81 -10.11 9.79
C GLU A 172 -15.34 -10.23 8.35
N ALA A 173 -14.60 -9.75 7.35
CA ALA A 173 -14.98 -9.90 5.95
C ALA A 173 -15.06 -11.37 5.53
N LEU A 174 -14.12 -12.21 5.96
CA LEU A 174 -14.14 -13.65 5.68
C LEU A 174 -15.29 -14.36 6.38
N LYS A 175 -15.55 -14.02 7.66
CA LYS A 175 -16.68 -14.54 8.42
C LYS A 175 -18.01 -14.22 7.74
N ILE A 176 -18.25 -12.96 7.39
CA ILE A 176 -19.49 -12.52 6.74
C ILE A 176 -19.67 -13.19 5.37
N LEU A 177 -18.58 -13.29 4.60
CA LEU A 177 -18.65 -13.82 3.24
C LEU A 177 -18.89 -15.34 3.20
N LEU A 178 -18.21 -16.07 4.09
CA LEU A 178 -18.22 -17.53 4.12
C LEU A 178 -19.26 -18.10 5.10
N ASP A 179 -19.94 -17.24 5.85
CA ASP A 179 -20.89 -17.59 6.93
C ASP A 179 -20.33 -18.67 7.87
N CYS A 180 -19.05 -18.51 8.24
CA CYS A 180 -18.29 -19.49 9.03
C CYS A 180 -18.03 -18.99 10.46
N GLY A 181 -17.58 -19.89 11.34
CA GLY A 181 -17.16 -19.50 12.69
C GLY A 181 -15.94 -18.56 12.70
N TYR A 182 -15.84 -17.73 13.75
CA TYR A 182 -14.71 -16.80 13.95
C TYR A 182 -13.35 -17.49 13.94
N GLY A 183 -13.25 -18.69 14.55
CA GLY A 183 -11.99 -19.44 14.58
C GLY A 183 -11.52 -19.83 13.18
N THR A 184 -12.44 -20.29 12.33
CA THR A 184 -12.13 -20.68 10.96
C THR A 184 -11.76 -19.46 10.09
N ALA A 185 -12.48 -18.34 10.25
CA ALA A 185 -12.15 -17.08 9.59
C ALA A 185 -10.77 -16.55 10.01
N ALA A 186 -10.41 -16.69 11.29
CA ALA A 186 -9.09 -16.32 11.81
C ALA A 186 -7.98 -17.20 11.21
N ILE A 187 -8.17 -18.53 11.13
CA ILE A 187 -7.20 -19.44 10.49
C ILE A 187 -6.98 -19.07 9.02
N LEU A 188 -8.06 -18.79 8.29
CA LEU A 188 -7.95 -18.34 6.90
C LEU A 188 -7.15 -17.04 6.78
N ALA A 189 -7.46 -16.04 7.62
CA ALA A 189 -6.77 -14.76 7.62
C ALA A 189 -5.28 -14.89 7.98
N THR A 190 -4.93 -15.76 8.94
CA THR A 190 -3.52 -15.98 9.34
C THR A 190 -2.74 -16.70 8.25
N VAL A 191 -3.30 -17.75 7.63
CA VAL A 191 -2.63 -18.42 6.50
C VAL A 191 -2.45 -17.46 5.32
N GLY A 192 -3.46 -16.61 5.05
CA GLY A 192 -3.34 -15.53 4.09
C GLY A 192 -2.20 -14.56 4.46
N ALA A 193 -2.13 -14.09 5.70
CA ALA A 193 -1.10 -13.18 6.16
C ALA A 193 0.32 -13.78 6.06
N ILE A 194 0.48 -15.06 6.40
CA ILE A 194 1.74 -15.80 6.27
C ILE A 194 2.14 -15.91 4.79
N SER A 195 1.20 -16.21 3.90
CA SER A 195 1.48 -16.28 2.45
C SER A 195 1.94 -14.93 1.87
N ARG A 196 1.35 -13.83 2.36
CA ARG A 196 1.74 -12.46 2.00
C ARG A 196 3.15 -12.17 2.48
N TRP A 197 3.43 -12.51 3.74
CA TRP A 197 4.73 -12.31 4.38
C TRP A 197 5.84 -13.05 3.63
N MET A 198 5.64 -14.35 3.34
CA MET A 198 6.63 -15.16 2.61
C MET A 198 6.94 -14.60 1.23
N VAL A 199 5.92 -14.18 0.48
CA VAL A 199 6.12 -13.60 -0.86
C VAL A 199 6.84 -12.25 -0.78
N GLY A 200 6.45 -11.38 0.16
CA GLY A 200 7.13 -10.11 0.38
C GLY A 200 8.61 -10.31 0.72
N ARG A 201 8.91 -11.24 1.63
CA ARG A 201 10.27 -11.59 2.01
C ARG A 201 11.06 -12.22 0.86
N GLY A 202 10.44 -13.09 0.08
CA GLY A 202 11.05 -13.66 -1.12
C GLY A 202 11.42 -12.61 -2.17
N ILE A 203 10.55 -11.63 -2.39
CA ILE A 203 10.82 -10.51 -3.32
C ILE A 203 12.00 -9.67 -2.83
N LEU A 204 12.04 -9.35 -1.53
CA LEU A 204 13.16 -8.61 -0.91
C LEU A 204 14.47 -9.39 -1.01
N TRP A 205 14.42 -10.70 -0.79
CA TRP A 205 15.58 -11.59 -0.93
C TRP A 205 16.12 -11.62 -2.36
N VAL A 206 15.25 -11.79 -3.36
CA VAL A 206 15.63 -11.76 -4.79
C VAL A 206 16.23 -10.40 -5.17
N ALA A 207 15.73 -9.32 -4.57
CA ALA A 207 16.25 -7.96 -4.78
C ALA A 207 17.56 -7.66 -4.02
N GLY A 208 18.08 -8.60 -3.21
CA GLY A 208 19.29 -8.41 -2.41
C GLY A 208 19.10 -7.54 -1.16
N LEU A 209 17.86 -7.33 -0.72
CA LEU A 209 17.47 -6.47 0.41
C LEU A 209 17.07 -7.29 1.66
N ASP A 210 17.79 -8.37 1.94
CA ASP A 210 17.46 -9.30 3.03
C ASP A 210 17.56 -8.65 4.43
N GLY A 211 18.25 -7.51 4.60
CA GLY A 211 18.34 -6.80 5.88
C GLY A 211 17.16 -5.88 6.22
N VAL A 212 16.18 -5.70 5.33
CA VAL A 212 15.10 -4.72 5.53
C VAL A 212 13.91 -5.38 6.21
N ASP A 213 13.68 -5.04 7.47
CA ASP A 213 12.46 -5.41 8.19
C ASP A 213 11.29 -4.60 7.62
N THR A 214 10.23 -5.29 7.18
CA THR A 214 9.00 -4.59 6.80
C THR A 214 8.32 -4.08 8.07
N VAL A 215 7.69 -2.90 8.01
CA VAL A 215 7.03 -2.25 9.16
C VAL A 215 6.00 -3.16 9.87
N GLY A 216 5.49 -4.20 9.20
CA GLY A 216 4.61 -5.20 9.80
C GLY A 216 5.30 -6.30 10.61
N ASP A 217 6.56 -6.62 10.31
CA ASP A 217 7.27 -7.80 10.85
C ASP A 217 7.74 -7.62 12.28
N SER A 218 8.25 -6.43 12.61
CA SER A 218 8.79 -6.13 13.94
C SER A 218 7.69 -5.90 14.99
N GLY A 219 6.53 -5.36 14.57
CA GLY A 219 5.38 -5.11 15.45
C GLY A 219 4.65 -6.40 15.82
N VAL A 220 4.13 -7.12 14.83
CA VAL A 220 3.25 -8.28 15.07
C VAL A 220 3.99 -9.46 15.70
N ALA A 221 5.26 -9.69 15.35
CA ALA A 221 6.04 -10.77 15.93
C ALA A 221 6.48 -10.49 17.38
N SER A 222 6.71 -9.23 17.76
CA SER A 222 7.02 -8.88 19.16
C SER A 222 5.76 -8.82 20.02
N ASP A 223 4.66 -8.28 19.49
CA ASP A 223 3.34 -8.25 20.15
C ASP A 223 2.74 -9.65 20.28
N GLY A 224 2.96 -10.54 19.31
CA GLY A 224 2.52 -11.93 19.36
C GLY A 224 3.23 -12.73 20.45
N LYS A 225 4.52 -12.48 20.67
CA LYS A 225 5.26 -13.04 21.82
C LYS A 225 4.77 -12.47 23.14
N ALA A 226 4.43 -11.18 23.18
CA ALA A 226 3.88 -10.54 24.38
C ALA A 226 2.48 -11.07 24.73
N LEU A 227 1.60 -11.21 23.74
CA LEU A 227 0.27 -11.82 23.90
C LEU A 227 0.36 -13.28 24.30
N TRP A 228 1.24 -14.06 23.67
CA TRP A 228 1.47 -15.45 24.04
C TRP A 228 2.00 -15.57 25.46
N ALA A 229 2.93 -14.71 25.87
CA ALA A 229 3.42 -14.64 27.25
C ALA A 229 2.31 -14.28 28.26
N VAL A 230 1.39 -13.38 27.92
CA VAL A 230 0.23 -13.04 28.76
C VAL A 230 -0.77 -14.20 28.84
N VAL A 231 -1.01 -14.91 27.73
CA VAL A 231 -1.87 -16.11 27.71
C VAL A 231 -1.25 -17.25 28.51
N GLU A 232 0.07 -17.45 28.38
CA GLU A 232 0.82 -18.46 29.13
C GLU A 232 0.83 -18.13 30.63
N LEU A 233 1.05 -16.87 31.00
CA LEU A 233 0.93 -16.39 32.37
C LEU A 233 -0.49 -16.57 32.92
N GLY A 234 -1.52 -16.28 32.11
CA GLY A 234 -2.93 -16.51 32.47
C GLY A 234 -3.26 -18.00 32.63
N ARG A 235 -2.65 -18.87 31.82
CA ARG A 235 -2.78 -20.33 31.91
C ARG A 235 -2.08 -20.88 33.15
N GLU A 236 -0.91 -20.35 33.49
CA GLU A 236 -0.20 -20.67 34.73
C GLU A 236 -0.96 -20.21 35.98
N TRP A 237 -1.52 -18.99 35.94
CA TRP A 237 -2.38 -18.47 37.01
C TRP A 237 -3.69 -19.26 37.16
N GLY A 238 -4.32 -19.61 36.03
CA GLY A 238 -5.52 -20.45 36.01
C GLY A 238 -5.24 -21.86 36.54
N GLY A 239 -4.07 -22.43 36.23
CA GLY A 239 -3.60 -23.70 36.78
C GLY A 239 -3.31 -23.65 38.28
N ARG A 240 -2.94 -22.47 38.82
CA ARG A 240 -2.78 -22.25 40.27
C ARG A 240 -4.09 -22.06 41.02
N LEU A 241 -5.17 -21.72 40.32
CA LEU A 241 -6.50 -21.49 40.89
C LEU A 241 -7.44 -22.71 40.78
N GLY A 242 -7.01 -23.81 40.15
CA GLY A 242 -7.82 -25.03 39.98
C GLY A 242 -7.06 -26.32 40.26
N LEU A 243 -7.44 -26.97 41.36
CA LEU A 243 -7.08 -28.32 41.87
C LEU A 243 -5.88 -28.42 42.83
N GLY A 244 -6.12 -27.92 44.05
CA GLY A 244 -5.93 -28.70 45.28
C GLY A 244 -7.31 -29.00 45.87
#